data_AF-A0AAV1S5Q6-F1
#
_entry.id   AF-A0AAV1S5Q6-F1
#
_cell.length_a   1.000
_cell.length_b   1.000
_cell.length_c   1.000
_cell.angle_alpha   90.00
_cell.angle_beta   90.00
_cell.angle_gamma   90.00
#
_symmetry.space_group_name_H-M   'P 1'
#
loop_
_entity.id
_entity.type
_entity.pdbx_description
1 polymer ?
#
loop_
_entity_poly.entity_id
_entity_poly.type
_entity_poly.pdbx_seq_one_letter_code
_entity_poly.pdbx_strand_id
1 'polypeptide(L)'
;MAQEVVNPEEQVVLGEEIDHVRLITLNRPRQLNVISSKVVSLLAYFLEKWEKDDNAKLILIKSSAMGQFSSFVSDERGNPTEGGTIKGAGRAFSAGGDLRMFYDGRTSKDSCLEVVYRMYWLCYHIHTYKKTQVALVHGISMGGGASLMVPMKFSVVTEKTVGEFLALTGARLSGKELVAVGMATHFVPSEKLPELEKRLISLKSGDEIAVKSAIEEFSVAVQLDEDSILNKLSIIDECFCKDTVIDIFKSFEFEASKEGSEWIGAILKGLKRSSPTGLKITLRSIREGRKQTLAECLKKEFRLTMNILRTTISTDVYEGIRSLTIDKDNAPKWDPPTGDKVDDSKVDLVFQPFEDDLELQIPENEEHRSV
;
A
#
# COMPACT_ATOMS: atom_id res chain seq x y z
N MET A 1 -16.75 34.66 12.89
CA MET A 1 -16.48 33.40 13.59
C MET A 1 -15.03 33.07 13.37
N ALA A 2 -14.24 32.95 14.44
CA ALA A 2 -12.82 32.66 14.34
C ALA A 2 -12.64 31.27 13.68
N GLN A 3 -11.82 31.19 12.64
CA GLN A 3 -11.32 29.90 12.14
C GLN A 3 -10.54 29.26 13.29
N GLU A 4 -11.02 28.11 13.79
CA GLU A 4 -10.19 27.27 14.66
C GLU A 4 -8.91 26.96 13.91
N VAL A 5 -7.79 27.48 14.40
CA VAL A 5 -6.46 27.13 13.90
C VAL A 5 -6.21 25.70 14.40
N VAL A 6 -6.63 24.72 13.61
CA VAL A 6 -6.34 23.30 13.87
C VAL A 6 -4.82 23.13 13.84
N ASN A 7 -4.25 22.62 14.93
CA ASN A 7 -2.82 22.37 15.03
C ASN A 7 -2.38 21.40 13.89
N PRO A 8 -1.43 21.78 13.01
CA PRO A 8 -0.94 20.90 11.95
C PRO A 8 -0.39 19.56 12.45
N GLU A 9 0.10 19.50 13.69
CA GLU A 9 0.56 18.25 14.31
C GLU A 9 -0.57 17.27 14.65
N GLU A 10 -1.82 17.74 14.75
CA GLU A 10 -2.99 16.91 15.00
C GLU A 10 -3.66 16.44 13.69
N GLN A 11 -3.32 17.04 12.56
CA GLN A 11 -3.84 16.65 11.25
C GLN A 11 -3.12 15.41 10.73
N VAL A 12 -3.87 14.32 10.55
CA VAL A 12 -3.35 13.02 10.09
C VAL A 12 -2.96 13.00 8.60
N VAL A 13 -3.51 13.92 7.82
CA VAL A 13 -3.18 14.19 6.42
C VAL A 13 -3.18 15.71 6.24
N LEU A 14 -2.12 16.25 5.65
CA LEU A 14 -2.02 17.66 5.26
C LEU A 14 -2.29 17.77 3.76
N GLY A 15 -3.10 18.75 3.36
CA GLY A 15 -3.33 19.10 1.97
C GLY A 15 -2.89 20.54 1.73
N GLU A 16 -1.95 20.74 0.81
CA GLU A 16 -1.38 22.05 0.48
C GLU A 16 -1.64 22.36 -1.01
N GLU A 17 -2.01 23.61 -1.28
CA GLU A 17 -2.26 24.10 -2.64
C GLU A 17 -1.13 25.07 -3.01
N ILE A 18 -0.25 24.66 -3.91
CA ILE A 18 0.93 25.42 -4.32
C ILE A 18 0.82 25.69 -5.81
N ASP A 19 0.33 26.88 -6.16
CA ASP A 19 0.05 27.27 -7.55
C ASP A 19 -0.84 26.22 -8.27
N HIS A 20 -0.29 25.48 -9.23
CA HIS A 20 -0.99 24.42 -9.98
C HIS A 20 -0.73 23.01 -9.43
N VAL A 21 0.04 22.89 -8.35
CA VAL A 21 0.36 21.63 -7.68
C VAL A 21 -0.50 21.47 -6.42
N ARG A 22 -0.94 20.24 -6.16
CA ARG A 22 -1.65 19.87 -4.94
C ARG A 22 -0.86 18.80 -4.21
N LEU A 23 -0.42 19.10 -3.00
CA LEU A 23 0.47 18.26 -2.22
C LEU A 23 -0.28 17.63 -1.05
N ILE A 24 -0.32 16.30 -1.01
CA ILE A 24 -0.82 15.50 0.09
C ILE A 24 0.36 14.97 0.89
N THR A 25 0.38 15.25 2.20
CA THR A 25 1.37 14.70 3.11
C THR A 25 0.69 13.81 4.14
N LEU A 26 1.01 12.52 4.13
CA LEU A 26 0.66 11.60 5.23
C LEU A 26 1.46 12.00 6.48
N ASN A 27 0.75 12.35 7.55
CA ASN A 27 1.34 13.09 8.67
C ASN A 27 1.18 12.39 10.04
N ARG A 28 1.38 11.07 10.08
CA ARG A 28 1.44 10.30 11.34
C ARG A 28 2.76 9.53 11.45
N PRO A 29 3.93 10.19 11.43
CA PRO A 29 5.22 9.52 11.33
C PRO A 29 5.51 8.62 12.55
N ARG A 30 5.02 9.01 13.75
CA ARG A 30 5.13 8.19 14.99
C ARG A 30 4.36 6.87 14.90
N GLN A 31 3.34 6.80 14.04
CA GLN A 31 2.55 5.60 13.78
C GLN A 31 2.84 5.04 12.38
N LEU A 32 4.01 5.35 11.82
CA LEU A 32 4.44 4.88 10.50
C LEU A 32 3.43 5.20 9.38
N ASN A 33 2.70 6.31 9.50
CA ASN A 33 1.74 6.77 8.51
C ASN A 33 0.67 5.72 8.17
N VAL A 34 0.18 5.00 9.19
CA VAL A 34 -0.93 4.05 9.07
C VAL A 34 -2.17 4.72 8.50
N ILE A 35 -2.82 4.02 7.57
CA ILE A 35 -4.06 4.43 6.88
C ILE A 35 -5.25 4.06 7.77
N SER A 36 -5.67 5.01 8.61
CA SER A 36 -6.90 4.92 9.40
C SER A 36 -8.12 5.37 8.60
N SER A 37 -9.33 5.13 9.12
CA SER A 37 -10.58 5.65 8.52
C SER A 37 -10.55 7.16 8.26
N LYS A 38 -9.92 7.93 9.16
CA LYS A 38 -9.76 9.39 8.98
C LYS A 38 -8.81 9.73 7.83
N VAL A 39 -7.72 8.97 7.66
CA VAL A 39 -6.79 9.13 6.52
C VAL A 39 -7.52 8.83 5.21
N VAL A 40 -8.23 7.70 5.12
CA VAL A 40 -9.02 7.34 3.94
C VAL A 40 -10.01 8.45 3.57
N SER A 41 -10.76 8.96 4.55
CA SER A 41 -11.76 10.00 4.31
C SER A 41 -11.13 11.32 3.86
N LEU A 42 -9.98 11.71 4.41
CA LEU A 42 -9.28 12.94 4.00
C LEU A 42 -8.63 12.80 2.62
N LEU A 43 -8.05 11.64 2.31
CA LEU A 43 -7.50 11.37 0.97
C LEU A 43 -8.60 11.44 -0.09
N ALA A 44 -9.75 10.78 0.14
CA ALA A 44 -10.90 10.85 -0.75
C ALA A 44 -11.36 12.30 -0.94
N TYR A 45 -11.56 13.03 0.16
CA TYR A 45 -11.94 14.44 0.12
C TYR A 45 -10.98 15.31 -0.73
N PHE A 46 -9.66 15.19 -0.52
CA PHE A 46 -8.69 16.00 -1.26
C PHE A 46 -8.68 15.63 -2.75
N LEU A 47 -8.70 14.34 -3.08
CA LEU A 47 -8.70 13.88 -4.46
C LEU A 47 -9.99 14.29 -5.19
N GLU A 48 -11.16 14.11 -4.57
CA GLU A 48 -12.43 14.54 -5.17
C GLU A 48 -12.49 16.07 -5.37
N LYS A 49 -12.04 16.83 -4.36
CA LYS A 49 -11.96 18.29 -4.41
C LYS A 49 -11.07 18.73 -5.56
N TRP A 50 -9.86 18.17 -5.64
CA TRP A 50 -8.85 18.62 -6.59
C TRP A 50 -9.00 18.02 -7.97
N GLU A 51 -9.77 16.94 -8.16
CA GLU A 51 -10.13 16.48 -9.49
C GLU A 51 -10.97 17.53 -10.22
N LYS A 52 -11.90 18.19 -9.50
CA LYS A 52 -12.80 19.24 -10.02
C LYS A 52 -12.15 20.63 -10.15
N ASP A 53 -10.93 20.80 -9.63
CA ASP A 53 -10.23 22.09 -9.60
C ASP A 53 -9.40 22.31 -10.88
N ASP A 54 -9.87 23.14 -11.82
CA ASP A 54 -9.16 23.40 -13.07
C ASP A 54 -7.73 23.93 -12.91
N ASN A 55 -7.39 24.55 -11.77
CA ASN A 55 -6.03 25.01 -11.49
C ASN A 55 -5.12 23.88 -11.02
N ALA A 56 -5.66 22.81 -10.42
CA ALA A 56 -4.87 21.64 -10.07
C ALA A 56 -4.48 20.88 -11.34
N LYS A 57 -3.16 20.82 -11.62
CA LYS A 57 -2.60 20.10 -12.77
C LYS A 57 -1.79 18.87 -12.35
N LEU A 58 -1.17 18.89 -11.16
CA LEU A 58 -0.31 17.83 -10.65
C LEU A 58 -0.66 17.52 -9.19
N ILE A 59 -0.84 16.24 -8.88
CA ILE A 59 -1.02 15.77 -7.51
C ILE A 59 0.27 15.11 -7.04
N LEU A 60 0.81 15.56 -5.91
CA LEU A 60 1.95 14.94 -5.24
C LEU A 60 1.46 14.28 -3.96
N ILE A 61 1.82 13.02 -3.72
CA ILE A 61 1.60 12.35 -2.44
C ILE A 61 2.96 11.99 -1.83
N LYS A 62 3.20 12.45 -0.61
CA LYS A 62 4.38 12.12 0.18
C LYS A 62 4.00 11.80 1.62
N SER A 63 5.02 11.53 2.42
CA SER A 63 4.88 11.42 3.88
C SER A 63 5.74 12.47 4.57
N SER A 64 5.37 12.87 5.80
CA SER A 64 6.14 13.83 6.60
C SER A 64 7.51 13.29 7.06
N ALA A 65 7.86 12.11 6.58
CA ALA A 65 9.15 11.45 6.72
C ALA A 65 10.20 11.94 5.70
N MET A 66 9.81 12.55 4.57
CA MET A 66 10.76 13.36 3.80
C MET A 66 11.13 14.57 4.66
N GLY A 67 12.31 14.51 5.29
CA GLY A 67 12.70 15.40 6.37
C GLY A 67 12.27 16.85 6.13
N GLN A 68 11.70 17.47 7.15
CA GLN A 68 11.62 18.92 7.23
C GLN A 68 13.03 19.49 7.04
N PHE A 69 13.36 19.80 5.80
CA PHE A 69 14.41 20.76 5.44
C PHE A 69 13.79 22.10 5.03
N SER A 70 12.52 22.33 5.37
CA SER A 70 11.91 23.65 5.32
C SER A 70 12.08 24.36 6.67
N SER A 71 13.06 25.27 6.68
CA SER A 71 13.10 26.55 7.42
C SER A 71 12.99 26.54 8.95
N PHE A 72 14.14 26.85 9.58
CA PHE A 72 14.30 27.63 10.81
C PHE A 72 13.23 27.45 11.90
N VAL A 73 13.49 26.53 12.85
CA VAL A 73 13.01 26.75 14.21
C VAL A 73 13.88 27.84 14.80
N SER A 74 13.33 29.05 14.90
CA SER A 74 13.89 30.12 15.71
C SER A 74 13.40 29.94 17.15
N ASP A 75 14.28 30.12 18.12
CA ASP A 75 13.84 30.31 19.51
C ASP A 75 12.96 31.57 19.63
N GLU A 76 12.39 31.82 20.82
CA GLU A 76 11.60 33.04 21.13
C GLU A 76 12.38 34.36 20.88
N ARG A 77 13.68 34.26 20.53
CA ARG A 77 14.60 35.36 20.25
C ARG A 77 15.10 35.37 18.78
N GLY A 78 14.58 34.50 17.91
CA GLY A 78 14.90 34.52 16.48
C GLY A 78 16.20 33.79 16.08
N ASN A 79 16.83 33.02 16.97
CA ASN A 79 18.10 32.34 16.67
C ASN A 79 17.89 30.94 16.08
N PRO A 80 18.64 30.51 15.05
CA PRO A 80 18.56 29.15 14.51
C PRO A 80 18.98 28.13 15.57
N THR A 81 18.11 27.19 15.91
CA THR A 81 18.50 26.05 16.76
C THR A 81 18.98 24.89 15.89
N GLU A 82 20.29 24.61 15.89
CA GLU A 82 20.82 23.32 15.44
C GLU A 82 20.50 22.24 16.48
N GLY A 83 19.98 21.09 16.06
CA GLY A 83 19.98 19.88 16.88
C GLY A 83 18.62 19.41 17.41
N GLY A 84 17.67 19.18 16.52
CA GLY A 84 16.41 18.49 16.83
C GLY A 84 16.10 17.36 15.86
N THR A 85 16.99 16.36 15.70
CA THR A 85 16.65 15.16 14.93
C THR A 85 15.55 14.41 15.66
N ILE A 86 14.29 14.61 15.25
CA ILE A 86 13.16 13.81 15.70
C ILE A 86 13.43 12.37 15.28
N LYS A 87 13.94 11.55 16.20
CA LYS A 87 14.14 10.10 16.02
C LYS A 87 12.78 9.46 15.70
N GLY A 88 12.42 9.39 14.42
CA GLY A 88 11.12 8.89 13.95
C GLY A 88 10.65 9.44 12.61
N ALA A 89 11.07 10.65 12.21
CA ALA A 89 10.83 11.17 10.87
C ALA A 89 11.70 10.40 9.85
N GLY A 90 11.12 9.90 8.76
CA GLY A 90 11.88 9.24 7.67
C GLY A 90 11.67 7.75 7.46
N ARG A 91 10.91 7.06 8.32
CA ARG A 91 10.92 5.58 8.33
C ARG A 91 9.88 4.91 7.42
N ALA A 92 8.76 5.58 7.14
CA ALA A 92 7.66 4.98 6.40
C ALA A 92 6.95 6.01 5.53
N PHE A 93 6.71 5.64 4.27
CA PHE A 93 5.70 6.28 3.44
C PHE A 93 4.32 5.93 4.02
N SER A 94 4.03 4.64 4.17
CA SER A 94 2.90 4.12 4.95
C SER A 94 3.09 2.63 5.27
N ALA A 95 2.89 2.24 6.53
CA ALA A 95 2.94 0.85 6.97
C ALA A 95 1.63 0.06 6.76
N GLY A 96 0.67 0.61 6.03
CA GLY A 96 -0.59 -0.06 5.69
C GLY A 96 -1.80 0.37 6.52
N GLY A 97 -2.87 -0.42 6.46
CA GLY A 97 -4.14 -0.11 7.11
C GLY A 97 -4.09 -0.23 8.63
N ASP A 98 -4.98 0.51 9.32
CA ASP A 98 -5.13 0.41 10.78
C ASP A 98 -5.81 -0.91 11.17
N LEU A 99 -5.01 -1.97 11.32
CA LEU A 99 -5.51 -3.29 11.69
C LEU A 99 -6.18 -3.32 13.07
N ARG A 100 -5.78 -2.43 13.98
CA ARG A 100 -6.37 -2.37 15.33
C ARG A 100 -7.82 -1.90 15.28
N MET A 101 -8.14 -0.95 14.38
CA MET A 101 -9.51 -0.54 14.12
C MET A 101 -10.42 -1.73 13.73
N PHE A 102 -9.96 -2.60 12.84
CA PHE A 102 -10.72 -3.79 12.44
C PHE A 102 -10.89 -4.77 13.60
N TYR A 103 -9.84 -4.97 14.40
CA TYR A 103 -9.91 -5.84 15.57
C TYR A 103 -10.92 -5.31 16.59
N ASP A 104 -10.85 -4.03 16.95
CA ASP A 104 -11.76 -3.45 17.95
C ASP A 104 -13.23 -3.43 17.43
N GLY A 105 -13.42 -3.27 16.11
CA GLY A 105 -14.74 -3.31 15.46
C GLY A 105 -15.40 -4.69 15.40
N ARG A 106 -14.66 -5.79 15.56
CA ARG A 106 -15.13 -7.19 15.38
C ARG A 106 -16.39 -7.60 16.16
N THR A 107 -16.81 -6.79 17.12
CA THR A 107 -17.99 -7.03 17.96
C THR A 107 -19.31 -6.81 17.23
N SER A 108 -19.30 -6.17 16.05
CA SER A 108 -20.48 -5.94 15.22
C SER A 108 -20.22 -6.33 13.76
N LYS A 109 -21.22 -6.95 13.12
CA LYS A 109 -21.08 -7.67 11.84
C LYS A 109 -20.63 -6.79 10.66
N ASP A 110 -20.78 -5.48 10.75
CA ASP A 110 -20.43 -4.55 9.66
C ASP A 110 -19.86 -3.21 10.18
N SER A 111 -19.27 -3.20 11.38
CA SER A 111 -18.69 -1.97 11.97
C SER A 111 -17.65 -1.29 11.07
N CYS A 112 -17.03 -2.05 10.18
CA CYS A 112 -15.97 -1.60 9.29
C CYS A 112 -16.43 -1.47 7.82
N LEU A 113 -17.70 -1.70 7.51
CA LEU A 113 -18.21 -1.66 6.14
C LEU A 113 -17.90 -0.32 5.46
N GLU A 114 -18.21 0.80 6.13
CA GLU A 114 -18.02 2.13 5.55
C GLU A 114 -16.54 2.41 5.20
N VAL A 115 -15.62 2.09 6.11
CA VAL A 115 -14.18 2.33 5.87
C VAL A 115 -13.63 1.40 4.78
N VAL A 116 -14.07 0.14 4.73
CA VAL A 116 -13.70 -0.80 3.67
C VAL A 116 -14.22 -0.29 2.32
N TYR A 117 -15.49 0.07 2.26
CA TYR A 117 -16.12 0.61 1.05
C TYR A 117 -15.37 1.84 0.55
N ARG A 118 -15.14 2.83 1.42
CA ARG A 118 -14.39 4.05 1.09
C ARG A 118 -12.96 3.75 0.64
N MET A 119 -12.30 2.77 1.25
CA MET A 119 -10.93 2.39 0.85
C MET A 119 -10.90 1.80 -0.56
N TYR A 120 -11.80 0.89 -0.89
CA TYR A 120 -11.87 0.32 -2.25
C TYR A 120 -12.28 1.37 -3.30
N TRP A 121 -13.18 2.28 -2.94
CA TRP A 121 -13.52 3.42 -3.78
C TRP A 121 -12.32 4.35 -3.98
N LEU A 122 -11.57 4.66 -2.91
CA LEU A 122 -10.33 5.44 -2.98
C LEU A 122 -9.29 4.75 -3.89
N CYS A 123 -9.13 3.43 -3.80
CA CYS A 123 -8.27 2.67 -4.71
C CYS A 123 -8.71 2.87 -6.16
N TYR A 124 -9.99 2.67 -6.48
CA TYR A 124 -10.51 2.91 -7.83
C TYR A 124 -10.21 4.35 -8.29
N HIS A 125 -10.51 5.32 -7.44
CA HIS A 125 -10.37 6.74 -7.75
C HIS A 125 -8.92 7.12 -8.06
N ILE A 126 -7.95 6.61 -7.29
CA ILE A 126 -6.51 6.80 -7.54
C ILE A 126 -6.11 6.18 -8.89
N HIS A 127 -6.48 4.93 -9.14
CA HIS A 127 -6.08 4.21 -10.37
C HIS A 127 -6.59 4.88 -11.64
N THR A 128 -7.78 5.46 -11.57
CA THR A 128 -8.43 6.05 -12.74
C THR A 128 -8.21 7.56 -12.81
N TYR A 129 -7.57 8.19 -11.83
CA TYR A 129 -7.58 9.65 -11.61
C TYR A 129 -7.16 10.45 -12.85
N LYS A 130 -7.89 11.53 -13.15
CA LYS A 130 -7.74 12.25 -14.44
C LYS A 130 -6.48 13.09 -14.55
N LYS A 131 -5.87 13.45 -13.42
CA LYS A 131 -4.69 14.34 -13.37
C LYS A 131 -3.45 13.53 -13.04
N THR A 132 -2.31 13.98 -13.54
CA THR A 132 -1.04 13.33 -13.26
C THR A 132 -0.76 13.28 -11.76
N GLN A 133 -0.43 12.08 -11.28
CA GLN A 133 -0.12 11.81 -9.88
C GLN A 133 1.32 11.33 -9.75
N VAL A 134 2.02 11.83 -8.73
CA VAL A 134 3.36 11.38 -8.35
C VAL A 134 3.36 10.98 -6.87
N ALA A 135 3.72 9.73 -6.58
CA ALA A 135 4.06 9.30 -5.23
C ALA A 135 5.57 9.49 -4.99
N LEU A 136 5.93 10.25 -3.96
CA LEU A 136 7.31 10.33 -3.45
C LEU A 136 7.44 9.38 -2.25
N VAL A 137 7.90 8.17 -2.53
CA VAL A 137 7.88 7.04 -1.60
C VAL A 137 9.25 6.89 -0.97
N HIS A 138 9.39 7.44 0.24
CA HIS A 138 10.57 7.25 1.08
C HIS A 138 10.24 6.36 2.30
N GLY A 139 10.97 5.26 2.47
CA GLY A 139 10.80 4.32 3.57
C GLY A 139 9.78 3.22 3.30
N ILE A 140 9.31 2.57 4.36
CA ILE A 140 8.38 1.43 4.29
C ILE A 140 7.08 1.80 3.56
N SER A 141 6.65 0.96 2.61
CA SER A 141 5.36 1.03 1.92
C SER A 141 4.72 -0.36 1.89
N MET A 142 3.75 -0.62 2.77
CA MET A 142 3.14 -1.95 2.95
C MET A 142 1.62 -1.88 2.86
N GLY A 143 0.98 -2.96 2.39
CA GLY A 143 -0.48 -3.10 2.34
C GLY A 143 -1.16 -1.89 1.68
N GLY A 144 -1.99 -1.17 2.44
CA GLY A 144 -2.64 0.06 1.94
C GLY A 144 -1.66 1.14 1.44
N GLY A 145 -0.42 1.20 1.95
CA GLY A 145 0.60 2.12 1.43
C GLY A 145 0.98 1.82 -0.01
N ALA A 146 1.10 0.53 -0.35
CA ALA A 146 1.33 0.08 -1.71
C ALA A 146 0.16 0.44 -2.65
N SER A 147 -1.08 0.30 -2.19
CA SER A 147 -2.26 0.67 -3.00
C SER A 147 -2.36 2.17 -3.29
N LEU A 148 -1.69 3.02 -2.50
CA LEU A 148 -1.60 4.45 -2.79
C LEU A 148 -0.51 4.79 -3.81
N MET A 149 0.53 3.97 -3.99
CA MET A 149 1.67 4.32 -4.84
C MET A 149 1.74 3.58 -6.17
N VAL A 150 1.49 2.27 -6.20
CA VAL A 150 1.63 1.43 -7.41
C VAL A 150 0.78 1.91 -8.57
N PRO A 151 -0.50 2.30 -8.38
CA PRO A 151 -1.33 2.69 -9.51
C PRO A 151 -1.12 4.12 -9.99
N MET A 152 -0.31 4.90 -9.29
CA MET A 152 -0.03 6.28 -9.70
C MET A 152 0.77 6.30 -11.00
N LYS A 153 0.55 7.34 -11.80
CA LYS A 153 1.29 7.57 -13.05
C LYS A 153 2.80 7.55 -12.84
N PHE A 154 3.27 8.14 -11.74
CA PHE A 154 4.65 8.06 -11.32
C PHE A 154 4.75 7.64 -9.85
N SER A 155 5.49 6.57 -9.60
CA SER A 155 5.94 6.20 -8.27
C SER A 155 7.45 6.29 -8.22
N VAL A 156 7.96 7.20 -7.38
CA VAL A 156 9.37 7.49 -7.19
C VAL A 156 9.80 6.90 -5.86
N VAL A 157 10.71 5.93 -5.88
CA VAL A 157 11.20 5.22 -4.70
C VAL A 157 12.67 5.54 -4.44
N THR A 158 13.13 5.28 -3.20
CA THR A 158 14.54 5.50 -2.82
C THR A 158 15.18 4.22 -2.27
N GLU A 159 16.46 4.28 -1.92
CA GLU A 159 17.23 3.20 -1.30
C GLU A 159 16.66 2.72 0.05
N LYS A 160 15.87 3.57 0.74
CA LYS A 160 15.21 3.18 2.00
C LYS A 160 13.84 2.56 1.79
N THR A 161 13.34 2.54 0.55
CA THR A 161 12.02 2.00 0.27
C THR A 161 12.05 0.49 0.38
N VAL A 162 11.10 -0.03 1.13
CA VAL A 162 10.87 -1.47 1.29
C VAL A 162 9.38 -1.72 1.14
N GLY A 163 9.02 -2.55 0.17
CA GLY A 163 7.63 -2.93 -0.12
C GLY A 163 7.36 -4.40 0.11
N GLU A 164 6.25 -4.73 0.79
CA GLU A 164 5.74 -6.11 0.85
C GLU A 164 4.83 -6.35 -0.36
N PHE A 165 5.24 -7.23 -1.26
CA PHE A 165 4.55 -7.38 -2.55
C PHE A 165 4.37 -8.82 -3.03
N LEU A 166 5.06 -9.79 -2.43
CA LEU A 166 4.79 -11.19 -2.72
C LEU A 166 3.61 -11.65 -1.85
N ALA A 167 2.41 -11.58 -2.42
CA ALA A 167 1.13 -11.77 -1.72
C ALA A 167 1.03 -13.03 -0.85
N LEU A 168 1.69 -14.13 -1.22
CA LEU A 168 1.68 -15.39 -0.46
C LEU A 168 2.80 -15.46 0.59
N THR A 169 3.98 -14.89 0.31
CA THR A 169 5.17 -15.09 1.13
C THR A 169 5.42 -13.94 2.11
N GLY A 170 4.82 -12.78 1.89
CA GLY A 170 5.10 -11.56 2.63
C GLY A 170 6.54 -11.07 2.45
N ALA A 171 7.21 -11.48 1.37
CA ALA A 171 8.58 -11.07 1.11
C ALA A 171 8.66 -9.57 0.82
N ARG A 172 9.80 -9.00 1.22
CA ARG A 172 10.12 -7.60 1.07
C ARG A 172 10.96 -7.40 -0.19
N LEU A 173 10.61 -6.38 -0.96
CA LEU A 173 11.39 -5.87 -2.08
C LEU A 173 11.96 -4.51 -1.71
N SER A 174 13.24 -4.31 -2.01
CA SER A 174 13.91 -3.00 -1.94
C SER A 174 13.38 -2.04 -3.02
N GLY A 175 13.67 -0.75 -2.89
CA GLY A 175 13.30 0.26 -3.91
C GLY A 175 13.83 -0.07 -5.30
N LYS A 176 15.05 -0.61 -5.39
CA LYS A 176 15.63 -1.11 -6.65
C LYS A 176 14.79 -2.24 -7.26
N GLU A 177 14.47 -3.24 -6.45
CA GLU A 177 13.67 -4.39 -6.88
C GLU A 177 12.26 -3.97 -7.30
N LEU A 178 11.64 -3.02 -6.61
CA LEU A 178 10.33 -2.48 -6.98
C LEU A 178 10.33 -1.85 -8.38
N VAL A 179 11.39 -1.13 -8.75
CA VAL A 179 11.55 -0.60 -10.12
C VAL A 179 11.76 -1.74 -11.11
N ALA A 180 12.61 -2.72 -10.78
CA ALA A 180 12.90 -3.84 -11.68
C ALA A 180 11.66 -4.70 -12.00
N VAL A 181 10.72 -4.85 -11.06
CA VAL A 181 9.45 -5.58 -11.29
C VAL A 181 8.30 -4.68 -11.78
N GLY A 182 8.56 -3.40 -12.03
CA GLY A 182 7.56 -2.45 -12.57
C GLY A 182 6.51 -1.98 -11.55
N MET A 183 6.73 -2.18 -10.25
CA MET A 183 5.85 -1.67 -9.18
C MET A 183 6.16 -0.23 -8.79
N ALA A 184 7.37 0.24 -9.10
CA ALA A 184 7.75 1.64 -9.04
C ALA A 184 8.27 2.08 -10.42
N THR A 185 8.11 3.35 -10.75
CA THR A 185 8.48 3.88 -12.07
C THR A 185 9.93 4.35 -12.12
N HIS A 186 10.42 4.97 -11.04
CA HIS A 186 11.73 5.62 -11.00
C HIS A 186 12.39 5.38 -9.65
N PHE A 187 13.72 5.31 -9.67
CA PHE A 187 14.55 5.28 -8.48
C PHE A 187 15.31 6.60 -8.36
N VAL A 188 15.15 7.29 -7.23
CA VAL A 188 15.84 8.55 -6.92
C VAL A 188 16.52 8.42 -5.55
N PRO A 189 17.84 8.70 -5.45
CA PRO A 189 18.53 8.72 -4.16
C PRO A 189 17.86 9.67 -3.17
N SER A 190 17.69 9.24 -1.91
CA SER A 190 16.87 10.00 -0.96
C SER A 190 17.35 11.42 -0.70
N GLU A 191 18.65 11.70 -0.83
CA GLU A 191 19.24 13.02 -0.71
C GLU A 191 18.79 14.00 -1.80
N LYS A 192 18.40 13.49 -2.98
CA LYS A 192 17.91 14.29 -4.12
C LYS A 192 16.40 14.50 -4.09
N LEU A 193 15.68 13.75 -3.27
CA LEU A 193 14.22 13.78 -3.22
C LEU A 193 13.64 15.17 -2.86
N PRO A 194 14.24 15.97 -1.95
CA PRO A 194 13.80 17.35 -1.70
C PRO A 194 13.97 18.29 -2.90
N GLU A 195 15.02 18.10 -3.71
CA GLU A 195 15.26 18.89 -4.91
C GLU A 195 14.27 18.51 -6.01
N LEU A 196 14.00 17.21 -6.17
CA LEU A 196 12.95 16.72 -7.06
C LEU A 196 11.58 17.28 -6.69
N GLU A 197 11.22 17.29 -5.40
CA GLU A 197 9.95 17.85 -4.95
C GLU A 197 9.82 19.33 -5.37
N LYS A 198 10.86 20.14 -5.13
CA LYS A 198 10.91 21.54 -5.57
C LYS A 198 10.78 21.67 -7.07
N ARG A 199 11.46 20.81 -7.84
CA ARG A 199 11.41 20.79 -9.31
C ARG A 199 10.01 20.46 -9.84
N LEU A 200 9.31 19.53 -9.21
CA LEU A 200 7.94 19.15 -9.55
C LEU A 200 6.96 20.28 -9.21
N ILE A 201 7.13 20.92 -8.05
CA ILE A 201 6.35 22.10 -7.64
C ILE A 201 6.56 23.26 -8.61
N SER A 202 7.77 23.43 -9.15
CA SER A 202 8.11 24.51 -10.08
C SER A 202 7.74 24.24 -11.53
N LEU A 203 7.06 23.13 -11.84
CA LEU A 203 6.53 22.91 -13.19
C LEU A 203 5.50 23.99 -13.52
N LYS A 204 4.94 23.99 -14.74
CA LYS A 204 3.81 24.87 -15.08
C LYS A 204 2.61 24.09 -15.61
N SER A 205 2.80 22.78 -15.75
CA SER A 205 1.83 21.84 -16.28
C SER A 205 2.00 20.52 -15.57
N GLY A 206 0.91 19.75 -15.49
CA GLY A 206 0.94 18.35 -15.11
C GLY A 206 1.03 17.43 -16.33
N ASP A 207 1.59 17.93 -17.43
CA ASP A 207 1.79 17.11 -18.63
C ASP A 207 2.70 15.91 -18.32
N GLU A 208 2.28 14.71 -18.71
CA GLU A 208 2.96 13.48 -18.32
C GLU A 208 4.42 13.44 -18.81
N ILE A 209 4.70 13.99 -20.00
CA ILE A 209 6.06 14.02 -20.56
C ILE A 209 6.92 14.97 -19.75
N ALA A 210 6.43 16.18 -19.45
CA ALA A 210 7.16 17.16 -18.66
C ALA A 210 7.44 16.66 -17.22
N VAL A 211 6.45 16.02 -16.58
CA VAL A 211 6.61 15.43 -15.24
C VAL A 211 7.61 14.28 -15.27
N LYS A 212 7.52 13.39 -16.27
CA LYS A 212 8.48 12.30 -16.45
C LYS A 212 9.90 12.81 -16.61
N SER A 213 10.12 13.78 -17.51
CA SER A 213 11.45 14.36 -17.72
C SER A 213 12.01 15.01 -16.45
N ALA A 214 11.16 15.70 -15.68
CA ALA A 214 11.57 16.29 -14.40
C ALA A 214 11.99 15.22 -13.37
N ILE A 215 11.37 14.04 -13.36
CA ILE A 215 11.77 12.92 -12.50
C ILE A 215 13.08 12.27 -13.01
N GLU A 216 13.21 12.10 -14.32
CA GLU A 216 14.39 11.52 -14.97
C GLU A 216 15.66 12.36 -14.73
N GLU A 217 15.54 13.69 -14.59
CA GLU A 217 16.65 14.60 -14.19
C GLU A 217 17.36 14.15 -12.89
N PHE A 218 16.63 13.51 -11.97
CA PHE A 218 17.13 13.08 -10.65
C PHE A 218 17.27 11.56 -10.52
N SER A 219 16.78 10.82 -11.51
CA SER A 219 16.72 9.35 -11.47
C SER A 219 18.08 8.71 -11.71
N VAL A 220 18.27 7.52 -11.15
CA VAL A 220 19.48 6.70 -11.37
C VAL A 220 19.06 5.34 -11.91
N ALA A 221 19.82 4.83 -12.87
CA ALA A 221 19.63 3.48 -13.38
C ALA A 221 19.82 2.45 -12.25
N VAL A 222 18.86 1.53 -12.14
CA VAL A 222 18.88 0.51 -11.10
C VAL A 222 19.72 -0.68 -11.55
N GLN A 223 20.62 -1.13 -10.68
CA GLN A 223 21.29 -2.42 -10.78
C GLN A 223 20.90 -3.26 -9.57
N LEU A 224 20.40 -4.48 -9.83
CA LEU A 224 20.05 -5.43 -8.78
C LEU A 224 21.29 -5.96 -8.08
N ASP A 225 21.18 -6.13 -6.77
CA ASP A 225 22.25 -6.70 -5.97
C ASP A 225 22.35 -8.22 -6.28
N GLU A 226 23.54 -8.81 -6.16
CA GLU A 226 23.79 -10.22 -6.55
C GLU A 226 22.91 -11.22 -5.79
N ASP A 227 22.60 -10.91 -4.53
CA ASP A 227 21.76 -11.68 -3.62
C ASP A 227 20.26 -11.38 -3.76
N SER A 228 19.87 -10.50 -4.69
CA SER A 228 18.46 -10.17 -4.93
C SER A 228 17.64 -11.42 -5.23
N ILE A 229 16.44 -11.46 -4.64
CA ILE A 229 15.48 -12.54 -4.87
C ILE A 229 15.02 -12.61 -6.32
N LEU A 230 15.11 -11.49 -7.06
CA LEU A 230 14.75 -11.42 -8.47
C LEU A 230 15.70 -12.22 -9.35
N ASN A 231 16.94 -12.44 -8.92
CA ASN A 231 17.88 -13.34 -9.60
C ASN A 231 17.47 -14.81 -9.50
N LYS A 232 16.45 -15.13 -8.69
CA LYS A 232 15.90 -16.48 -8.49
C LYS A 232 14.51 -16.67 -9.12
N LEU A 233 14.05 -15.72 -9.94
CA LEU A 233 12.69 -15.72 -10.50
C LEU A 233 12.33 -17.00 -11.25
N SER A 234 13.24 -17.59 -12.03
CA SER A 234 12.96 -18.83 -12.77
C SER A 234 12.52 -19.97 -11.85
N ILE A 235 13.18 -20.11 -10.70
CA ILE A 235 12.85 -21.11 -9.69
C ILE A 235 11.54 -20.76 -8.97
N ILE A 236 11.35 -19.47 -8.65
CA ILE A 236 10.12 -18.96 -8.03
C ILE A 236 8.92 -19.24 -8.93
N ASP A 237 9.02 -18.96 -10.22
CA ASP A 237 7.98 -19.18 -11.22
C ASP A 237 7.67 -20.67 -11.38
N GLU A 238 8.69 -21.53 -11.40
CA GLU A 238 8.51 -22.99 -11.42
C GLU A 238 7.75 -23.50 -10.19
N CYS A 239 8.00 -22.90 -9.02
CA CYS A 239 7.31 -23.29 -7.79
C CYS A 239 5.89 -22.72 -7.70
N PHE A 240 5.66 -21.48 -8.12
CA PHE A 240 4.34 -20.83 -8.06
C PHE A 240 3.42 -21.17 -9.23
N CYS A 241 3.91 -21.85 -10.27
CA CYS A 241 3.08 -22.33 -11.38
C CYS A 241 2.15 -23.51 -10.98
N LYS A 242 2.40 -24.17 -9.85
CA LYS A 242 1.57 -25.30 -9.37
C LYS A 242 0.17 -24.84 -8.98
N ASP A 243 -0.84 -25.69 -9.17
CA ASP A 243 -2.23 -25.23 -9.08
C ASP A 243 -2.75 -24.92 -7.69
N THR A 244 -2.24 -25.64 -6.70
CA THR A 244 -2.73 -25.54 -5.32
C THR A 244 -1.63 -25.01 -4.40
N VAL A 245 -2.03 -24.37 -3.30
CA VAL A 245 -1.10 -23.96 -2.24
C VAL A 245 -0.26 -25.14 -1.75
N ILE A 246 -0.87 -26.32 -1.62
CA ILE A 246 -0.19 -27.54 -1.16
C ILE A 246 0.90 -27.98 -2.14
N ASP A 247 0.63 -27.92 -3.44
CA ASP A 247 1.61 -28.30 -4.45
C ASP A 247 2.71 -27.25 -4.62
N ILE A 248 2.39 -25.96 -4.39
CA ILE A 248 3.39 -24.90 -4.27
C ILE A 248 4.34 -25.20 -3.10
N PHE A 249 3.82 -25.56 -1.92
CA PHE A 249 4.65 -25.97 -0.78
C PHE A 249 5.57 -27.14 -1.14
N LYS A 250 5.02 -28.22 -1.71
CA LYS A 250 5.82 -29.39 -2.11
C LYS A 250 6.90 -29.03 -3.12
N SER A 251 6.59 -28.13 -4.07
CA SER A 251 7.56 -27.67 -5.06
C SER A 251 8.72 -26.92 -4.42
N PHE A 252 8.42 -26.00 -3.48
CA PHE A 252 9.47 -25.31 -2.73
C PHE A 252 10.25 -26.24 -1.81
N GLU A 253 9.62 -27.22 -1.16
CA GLU A 253 10.30 -28.20 -0.30
C GLU A 253 11.23 -29.11 -1.11
N PHE A 254 10.80 -29.52 -2.30
CA PHE A 254 11.64 -30.25 -3.24
C PHE A 254 12.84 -29.41 -3.67
N GLU A 255 12.62 -28.16 -4.06
CA GLU A 255 13.70 -27.27 -4.49
C GLU A 255 14.69 -26.94 -3.37
N ALA A 256 14.21 -26.80 -2.13
CA ALA A 256 15.03 -26.57 -0.95
C ALA A 256 15.97 -27.74 -0.63
N SER A 257 15.73 -28.93 -1.19
CA SER A 257 16.62 -30.10 -1.05
C SER A 257 17.85 -30.05 -1.96
N LYS A 258 17.90 -29.12 -2.92
CA LYS A 258 19.01 -28.95 -3.86
C LYS A 258 20.09 -28.03 -3.28
N GLU A 259 21.32 -28.22 -3.74
CA GLU A 259 22.47 -27.38 -3.36
C GLU A 259 22.28 -25.93 -3.86
N GLY A 260 22.61 -24.94 -3.02
CA GLY A 260 22.45 -23.51 -3.35
C GLY A 260 21.04 -22.92 -3.15
N SER A 261 20.11 -23.68 -2.57
CA SER A 261 18.71 -23.28 -2.35
C SER A 261 18.41 -22.73 -0.93
N GLU A 262 19.43 -22.26 -0.19
CA GLU A 262 19.28 -21.84 1.21
C GLU A 262 18.27 -20.68 1.40
N TRP A 263 18.13 -19.83 0.39
CA TRP A 263 17.17 -18.71 0.35
C TRP A 263 15.71 -19.17 0.42
N ILE A 264 15.39 -20.38 -0.04
CA ILE A 264 14.02 -20.94 -0.04
C ILE A 264 13.51 -21.17 1.39
N GLY A 265 14.42 -21.42 2.34
CA GLY A 265 14.06 -21.60 3.74
C GLY A 265 13.29 -20.40 4.31
N ALA A 266 13.65 -19.18 3.91
CA ALA A 266 12.94 -17.97 4.33
C ALA A 266 11.52 -17.89 3.73
N ILE A 267 11.36 -18.29 2.47
CA ILE A 267 10.06 -18.33 1.78
C ILE A 267 9.15 -19.38 2.42
N LEU A 268 9.63 -20.61 2.59
CA LEU A 268 8.89 -21.68 3.25
C LEU A 268 8.49 -21.28 4.66
N LYS A 269 9.36 -20.61 5.41
CA LYS A 269 9.04 -20.08 6.75
C LYS A 269 7.92 -19.05 6.69
N GLY A 270 7.94 -18.13 5.73
CA GLY A 270 6.87 -17.15 5.50
C GLY A 270 5.54 -17.83 5.19
N LEU A 271 5.52 -18.73 4.19
CA LEU A 271 4.35 -19.49 3.80
C LEU A 271 3.77 -20.32 4.98
N LYS A 272 4.62 -21.04 5.74
CA LYS A 272 4.19 -21.86 6.89
C LYS A 272 3.64 -21.02 8.05
N ARG A 273 4.01 -19.74 8.14
CA ARG A 273 3.53 -18.82 9.18
C ARG A 273 2.17 -18.21 8.83
N SER A 274 1.82 -18.11 7.56
CA SER A 274 0.57 -17.52 7.08
C SER A 274 -0.65 -18.40 7.38
N SER A 275 -1.84 -17.79 7.45
CA SER A 275 -3.11 -18.53 7.54
C SER A 275 -3.29 -19.43 6.30
N PRO A 276 -3.55 -20.75 6.48
CA PRO A 276 -3.81 -21.64 5.35
C PRO A 276 -5.02 -21.22 4.52
N THR A 277 -6.07 -20.73 5.19
CA THR A 277 -7.26 -20.15 4.56
C THR A 277 -6.88 -18.91 3.73
N GLY A 278 -6.11 -17.99 4.32
CA GLY A 278 -5.63 -16.79 3.66
C GLY A 278 -4.81 -17.10 2.41
N LEU A 279 -3.90 -18.09 2.47
CA LEU A 279 -3.11 -18.51 1.31
C LEU A 279 -3.98 -19.02 0.16
N LYS A 280 -5.00 -19.85 0.45
CA LYS A 280 -5.92 -20.36 -0.59
C LYS A 280 -6.71 -19.23 -1.24
N ILE A 281 -7.28 -18.33 -0.43
CA ILE A 281 -8.04 -17.17 -0.92
C ILE A 281 -7.14 -16.28 -1.80
N THR A 282 -5.94 -15.94 -1.32
CA THR A 282 -4.99 -15.09 -2.05
C THR A 282 -4.56 -15.71 -3.37
N LEU A 283 -4.21 -17.00 -3.39
CA LEU A 283 -3.82 -17.70 -4.62
C LEU A 283 -4.94 -17.65 -5.67
N ARG A 284 -6.18 -17.95 -5.25
CA ARG A 284 -7.34 -17.90 -6.13
C ARG A 284 -7.60 -16.48 -6.62
N SER A 285 -7.61 -15.49 -5.71
CA SER A 285 -7.87 -14.09 -6.07
C SER A 285 -6.91 -13.59 -7.14
N ILE A 286 -5.60 -13.84 -6.97
CA ILE A 286 -4.58 -13.42 -7.94
C ILE A 286 -4.81 -14.08 -9.30
N ARG A 287 -5.09 -15.38 -9.34
CA ARG A 287 -5.28 -16.13 -10.58
C ARG A 287 -6.50 -15.69 -11.36
N GLU A 288 -7.62 -15.46 -10.68
CA GLU A 288 -8.83 -14.90 -11.29
C GLU A 288 -8.60 -13.45 -11.74
N GLY A 289 -7.89 -12.65 -10.93
CA GLY A 289 -7.60 -11.24 -11.19
C GLY A 289 -6.80 -11.00 -12.47
N ARG A 290 -5.94 -11.94 -12.86
CA ARG A 290 -5.17 -11.86 -14.14
C ARG A 290 -6.04 -11.73 -15.39
N LYS A 291 -7.32 -12.09 -15.30
CA LYS A 291 -8.28 -12.07 -16.43
C LYS A 291 -9.39 -11.05 -16.23
N GLN A 292 -9.29 -10.20 -15.20
CA GLN A 292 -10.34 -9.26 -14.79
C GLN A 292 -9.88 -7.82 -15.01
N THR A 293 -10.84 -6.95 -15.26
CA THR A 293 -10.66 -5.49 -15.20
C THR A 293 -10.40 -5.03 -13.77
N LEU A 294 -9.98 -3.78 -13.61
CA LEU A 294 -9.81 -3.17 -12.28
C LEU A 294 -11.12 -3.19 -11.48
N ALA A 295 -12.25 -2.81 -12.11
CA ALA A 295 -13.54 -2.75 -11.42
C ALA A 295 -13.99 -4.13 -10.92
N GLU A 296 -13.82 -5.17 -11.73
CA GLU A 296 -14.10 -6.56 -11.34
C GLU A 296 -13.18 -7.03 -10.21
N CYS A 297 -11.88 -6.70 -10.28
CA CYS A 297 -10.93 -7.00 -9.21
C CYS A 297 -11.34 -6.34 -7.89
N LEU A 298 -11.68 -5.05 -7.91
CA LEU A 298 -12.03 -4.31 -6.69
C LEU A 298 -13.37 -4.78 -6.09
N LYS A 299 -14.38 -5.08 -6.91
CA LYS A 299 -15.63 -5.70 -6.44
C LYS A 299 -15.37 -7.05 -5.76
N LYS A 300 -14.57 -7.92 -6.40
CA LYS A 300 -14.18 -9.21 -5.83
C LYS A 300 -13.41 -9.03 -4.51
N GLU A 301 -12.41 -8.17 -4.47
CA GLU A 301 -11.62 -7.92 -3.26
C GLU A 301 -12.47 -7.32 -2.13
N PHE A 302 -13.45 -6.48 -2.44
CA PHE A 302 -14.43 -5.99 -1.48
C PHE A 302 -15.25 -7.13 -0.85
N ARG A 303 -15.77 -8.07 -1.68
CA ARG A 303 -16.48 -9.27 -1.18
C ARG A 303 -15.59 -10.09 -0.25
N LEU A 304 -14.35 -10.35 -0.67
CA LEU A 304 -13.39 -11.11 0.12
C LEU A 304 -13.15 -10.44 1.46
N THR A 305 -12.82 -9.14 1.47
CA THR A 305 -12.54 -8.39 2.70
C THR A 305 -13.75 -8.37 3.62
N MET A 306 -14.95 -8.08 3.12
CA MET A 306 -16.16 -8.06 3.93
C MET A 306 -16.48 -9.44 4.51
N ASN A 307 -16.39 -10.51 3.72
CA ASN A 307 -16.66 -11.86 4.18
C ASN A 307 -15.60 -12.36 5.19
N ILE A 308 -14.33 -11.97 5.01
CA ILE A 308 -13.24 -12.24 5.95
C ILE A 308 -13.49 -11.52 7.29
N LEU A 309 -13.84 -10.22 7.26
CA LEU A 309 -14.16 -9.46 8.47
C LEU A 309 -15.43 -9.97 9.16
N ARG A 310 -16.42 -10.45 8.41
CA ARG A 310 -17.61 -11.12 8.95
C ARG A 310 -17.33 -12.51 9.52
N THR A 311 -16.09 -13.01 9.44
CA THR A 311 -15.68 -14.36 9.87
C THR A 311 -16.45 -15.49 9.18
N THR A 312 -16.89 -15.25 7.94
CA THR A 312 -17.74 -16.18 7.18
C THR A 312 -17.06 -17.54 6.97
N ILE A 313 -15.73 -17.52 6.81
CA ILE A 313 -14.91 -18.73 6.62
C ILE A 313 -14.17 -19.15 7.90
N SER A 314 -13.45 -18.23 8.53
CA SER A 314 -12.68 -18.45 9.75
C SER A 314 -12.48 -17.15 10.53
N THR A 315 -11.97 -17.26 11.75
CA THR A 315 -11.57 -16.12 12.60
C THR A 315 -10.11 -15.69 12.41
N ASP A 316 -9.43 -16.23 11.39
CA ASP A 316 -7.99 -16.05 11.19
C ASP A 316 -7.58 -14.58 11.08
N VAL A 317 -8.40 -13.72 10.46
CA VAL A 317 -8.10 -12.28 10.38
C VAL A 317 -7.89 -11.68 11.78
N TYR A 318 -8.77 -12.00 12.72
CA TYR A 318 -8.69 -11.47 14.08
C TYR A 318 -7.59 -12.14 14.89
N GLU A 319 -7.35 -13.43 14.68
CA GLU A 319 -6.23 -14.13 15.31
C GLU A 319 -4.88 -13.57 14.83
N GLY A 320 -4.76 -13.28 13.53
CA GLY A 320 -3.56 -12.68 12.96
C GLY A 320 -3.30 -11.29 13.52
N ILE A 321 -4.35 -10.46 13.62
CA ILE A 321 -4.24 -9.13 14.22
C ILE A 321 -3.89 -9.23 15.72
N ARG A 322 -4.51 -10.17 16.45
CA ARG A 322 -4.19 -10.42 17.86
C ARG A 322 -2.71 -10.73 18.02
N SER A 323 -2.20 -11.76 17.32
CA SER A 323 -0.84 -12.25 17.46
C SER A 323 0.23 -11.22 17.04
N LEU A 324 -0.04 -10.43 15.98
CA LEU A 324 0.96 -9.51 15.42
C LEU A 324 0.91 -8.10 16.03
N THR A 325 -0.29 -7.60 16.34
CA THR A 325 -0.50 -6.18 16.68
C THR A 325 -0.90 -5.98 18.14
N ILE A 326 -1.77 -6.85 18.68
CA ILE A 326 -2.35 -6.68 20.02
C ILE A 326 -1.43 -7.29 21.08
N ASP A 327 -1.27 -8.61 21.05
CA ASP A 327 -0.50 -9.36 22.04
C ASP A 327 0.98 -9.44 21.66
N LYS A 328 1.29 -9.30 20.35
CA LYS A 328 2.65 -9.32 19.79
C LYS A 328 3.44 -10.60 20.12
N ASP A 329 2.73 -11.71 20.36
CA ASP A 329 3.34 -13.02 20.63
C ASP A 329 3.96 -13.66 19.39
N ASN A 330 3.61 -13.17 18.19
CA ASN A 330 4.02 -13.71 16.90
C ASN A 330 3.67 -15.20 16.71
N ALA A 331 2.66 -15.70 17.44
CA ALA A 331 2.27 -17.11 17.50
C ALA A 331 0.76 -17.28 17.21
N PRO A 332 0.34 -17.00 15.96
CA PRO A 332 -1.07 -17.12 15.60
C PRO A 332 -1.52 -18.59 15.60
N LYS A 333 -2.76 -18.82 16.02
CA LYS A 333 -3.41 -20.13 16.08
C LYS A 333 -4.48 -20.22 15.00
N TRP A 334 -4.05 -20.55 13.79
CA TRP A 334 -4.94 -20.64 12.64
C TRP A 334 -5.97 -21.77 12.77
N ASP A 335 -7.18 -21.51 12.30
CA ASP A 335 -8.25 -22.50 12.21
C ASP A 335 -8.89 -22.48 10.79
N PRO A 336 -8.67 -23.52 9.97
CA PRO A 336 -7.93 -24.74 10.28
C PRO A 336 -6.39 -24.53 10.29
N PRO A 337 -5.63 -25.37 11.02
CA PRO A 337 -4.18 -25.20 11.17
C PRO A 337 -3.39 -25.63 9.93
N THR A 338 -3.99 -26.37 8.99
CA THR A 338 -3.31 -26.92 7.82
C THR A 338 -4.16 -26.76 6.55
N GLY A 339 -3.51 -26.62 5.40
CA GLY A 339 -4.18 -26.30 4.12
C GLY A 339 -5.11 -27.38 3.59
N ASP A 340 -4.86 -28.66 3.91
CA ASP A 340 -5.69 -29.82 3.55
C ASP A 340 -7.06 -29.81 4.24
N LYS A 341 -7.18 -29.08 5.36
CA LYS A 341 -8.41 -28.97 6.15
C LYS A 341 -9.24 -27.74 5.81
N VAL A 342 -8.75 -26.87 4.92
CA VAL A 342 -9.52 -25.69 4.47
C VAL A 342 -10.65 -26.16 3.55
N ASP A 343 -11.87 -25.93 4.00
CA ASP A 343 -13.11 -26.27 3.29
C ASP A 343 -13.29 -25.40 2.04
N ASP A 344 -13.11 -26.00 0.87
CA ASP A 344 -13.20 -25.31 -0.41
C ASP A 344 -14.62 -24.74 -0.67
N SER A 345 -15.68 -25.34 -0.09
CA SER A 345 -17.03 -24.80 -0.22
C SER A 345 -17.21 -23.47 0.52
N LYS A 346 -16.52 -23.29 1.65
CA LYS A 346 -16.46 -21.99 2.34
C LYS A 346 -15.57 -20.99 1.60
N VAL A 347 -14.53 -21.46 0.93
CA VAL A 347 -13.74 -20.60 0.04
C VAL A 347 -14.63 -20.14 -1.12
N ASP A 348 -15.41 -21.02 -1.75
CA ASP A 348 -16.36 -20.62 -2.80
C ASP A 348 -17.38 -19.59 -2.31
N LEU A 349 -17.85 -19.73 -1.07
CA LEU A 349 -18.83 -18.82 -0.47
C LEU A 349 -18.31 -17.38 -0.38
N VAL A 350 -17.04 -17.17 0.01
CA VAL A 350 -16.51 -15.80 0.17
C VAL A 350 -16.28 -15.06 -1.15
N PHE A 351 -16.25 -15.78 -2.28
CA PHE A 351 -16.16 -15.22 -3.63
C PHE A 351 -17.53 -14.95 -4.28
N GLN A 352 -18.63 -15.42 -3.68
CA GLN A 352 -19.97 -15.19 -4.23
C GLN A 352 -20.30 -13.70 -4.27
N PRO A 353 -21.02 -13.25 -5.32
CA PRO A 353 -21.48 -11.87 -5.40
C PRO A 353 -22.42 -11.54 -4.23
N PHE A 354 -22.39 -10.28 -3.79
CA PHE A 354 -23.44 -9.75 -2.93
C PHE A 354 -24.66 -9.37 -3.77
N GLU A 355 -25.78 -9.11 -3.11
CA GLU A 355 -26.93 -8.43 -3.73
C GLU A 355 -26.48 -7.05 -4.25
N ASP A 356 -27.10 -6.57 -5.34
CA ASP A 356 -26.61 -5.40 -6.08
C ASP A 356 -26.51 -4.13 -5.21
N ASP A 357 -27.39 -3.96 -4.22
CA ASP A 357 -27.41 -2.84 -3.28
C ASP A 357 -26.35 -2.95 -2.17
N LEU A 358 -25.81 -4.16 -1.95
CA LEU A 358 -24.76 -4.45 -0.98
C LEU A 358 -23.36 -4.55 -1.61
N GLU A 359 -23.29 -4.55 -2.94
CA GLU A 359 -22.06 -4.65 -3.70
C GLU A 359 -21.30 -3.32 -3.74
N LEU A 360 -19.97 -3.39 -3.94
CA LEU A 360 -19.17 -2.20 -4.20
C LEU A 360 -19.62 -1.52 -5.51
N GLN A 361 -20.15 -0.30 -5.39
CA GLN A 361 -20.54 0.50 -6.55
C GLN A 361 -19.34 1.28 -7.06
N ILE A 362 -18.85 0.88 -8.24
CA ILE A 362 -17.79 1.56 -8.96
C ILE A 362 -18.39 2.12 -10.26
N PRO A 363 -18.11 3.39 -10.61
CA PRO A 363 -18.50 3.96 -11.90
C PRO A 363 -18.01 3.09 -13.06
N GLU A 364 -18.93 2.67 -13.93
CA GLU A 364 -18.56 1.93 -15.15
C GLU A 364 -17.92 2.86 -16.20
N ASN A 365 -18.25 4.16 -16.16
CA ASN A 365 -17.76 5.19 -17.07
C ASN A 365 -17.21 6.42 -16.31
N GLU A 366 -16.26 7.13 -16.91
CA GLU A 366 -15.60 8.31 -16.30
C GLU A 366 -16.52 9.50 -15.99
N GLU A 367 -17.73 9.53 -16.57
CA GLU A 367 -18.74 10.58 -16.37
C GLU A 367 -19.44 10.45 -15.00
N HIS A 368 -19.49 9.26 -14.41
CA HIS A 368 -20.21 8.99 -13.15
C HIS A 368 -19.31 9.04 -11.91
N ARG A 369 -18.10 9.61 -12.02
CA ARG A 369 -17.14 9.74 -10.91
C ARG A 369 -17.52 10.74 -9.84
N SER A 370 -18.43 11.65 -10.13
CA SER A 370 -18.92 12.66 -9.20
C SER A 370 -20.27 12.23 -8.63
N VAL A 371 -20.28 11.62 -7.46
CA VAL A 371 -21.48 11.54 -6.61
C VAL A 371 -21.15 12.15 -5.26
#